data_AF-A0A1C4UIE0-F1
#
_entry.id   AF-A0A1C4UIE0-F1
#
_cell.length_a   1.000
_cell.length_b   1.000
_cell.length_c   1.000
_cell.angle_alpha   90.00
_cell.angle_beta   90.00
_cell.angle_gamma   90.00
#
_symmetry.space_group_name_H-M   'P 1'
#
loop_
_entity.id
_entity.type
_entity.pdbx_description
1 polymer ?
#
loop_
_entity_poly.entity_id
_entity_poly.type
_entity_poly.pdbx_seq_one_letter_code
_entity_poly.pdbx_strand_id
1 'polypeptide(L)'
;MGKFRTILGVGLAGACALAVTPATASAAPVSTAGPVTTAGLADTTGAYYPISPARLMDTRSGVGAPKAKIGAGAKVDLQVTARGGVPAYGAGAVVLNVTIVNPTADSFVTAYPAGEARPDASSVNFAKGWLGSNNVTVKLGSGGKVSIYNRNGSTDVVVDVVGFYAKDNSMTNRNGGQYEWLPQFRLWDTREDPEGKPVAGEVLEYSLDFDDPNTAENENTHVKTIVFNLTAVSPAANGYLTAWSGATARTTASTVNYLAGVNVPNMAYVQTTPCTAADGWCEPGAPKFKIYTHASAHVLVDLVGVVDDGWSDFGLRFKPMSPTRIVDSRINMGISGALNAGSIRQVTVPAGMMTPETAVLNMNLTGIKPTKNTVITVWPGDYFEKPDSSNLNPYANQIVSNGVLGVVEPGRFSVHNHTGSTHVVVDVTGSFYYPNVAAAKTAGARDAASRPQPVASSHR
;
A
#
# COMPACT_ATOMS: atom_id res chain seq x y z
N MET A 1 83.77 -41.29 12.29
CA MET A 1 83.92 -41.65 10.86
C MET A 1 82.54 -41.60 10.22
N GLY A 2 82.37 -40.83 9.15
CA GLY A 2 81.09 -40.61 8.47
C GLY A 2 80.99 -39.17 7.95
N LYS A 3 81.60 -38.92 6.78
CA LYS A 3 81.72 -37.62 6.12
C LYS A 3 80.50 -37.32 5.23
N PHE A 4 80.19 -36.03 5.14
CA PHE A 4 79.48 -35.27 4.09
C PHE A 4 79.28 -35.94 2.71
N ARG A 5 78.13 -35.65 2.07
CA ARG A 5 78.06 -34.93 0.77
C ARG A 5 76.63 -34.60 0.29
N THR A 6 76.45 -33.34 -0.10
CA THR A 6 75.38 -32.76 -0.95
C THR A 6 75.68 -33.04 -2.42
N ILE A 7 74.67 -33.36 -3.26
CA ILE A 7 74.70 -33.15 -4.72
C ILE A 7 73.29 -32.77 -5.25
N LEU A 8 73.25 -31.70 -6.05
CA LEU A 8 72.18 -31.21 -6.93
C LEU A 8 71.77 -32.23 -8.01
N GLY A 9 70.47 -32.28 -8.35
CA GLY A 9 69.97 -32.89 -9.58
C GLY A 9 69.14 -31.92 -10.41
N VAL A 10 69.69 -31.50 -11.55
CA VAL A 10 69.01 -30.81 -12.66
C VAL A 10 68.33 -31.87 -13.53
N GLY A 11 67.06 -31.65 -13.90
CA GLY A 11 66.32 -32.49 -14.85
C GLY A 11 65.72 -31.64 -15.97
N LEU A 12 66.12 -31.94 -17.20
CA LEU A 12 65.72 -31.26 -18.44
C LEU A 12 64.66 -32.08 -19.20
N ALA A 13 63.68 -31.36 -19.74
CA ALA A 13 62.93 -31.56 -20.99
C ALA A 13 62.13 -32.85 -21.28
N GLY A 14 60.83 -32.65 -21.50
CA GLY A 14 59.97 -33.51 -22.32
C GLY A 14 58.81 -32.68 -22.88
N ALA A 15 58.92 -32.19 -24.12
CA ALA A 15 57.89 -31.42 -24.79
C ALA A 15 56.83 -32.37 -25.40
N CYS A 16 55.56 -32.17 -25.04
CA CYS A 16 54.41 -32.78 -25.70
C CYS A 16 53.60 -31.67 -26.36
N ALA A 17 53.48 -31.72 -27.69
CA ALA A 17 52.64 -30.82 -28.47
C ALA A 17 51.18 -31.30 -28.41
N LEU A 18 50.30 -30.50 -27.82
CA LEU A 18 48.85 -30.67 -27.89
C LEU A 18 48.30 -29.64 -28.89
N ALA A 19 47.68 -30.14 -29.96
CA ALA A 19 46.98 -29.33 -30.94
C ALA A 19 45.72 -28.72 -30.31
N VAL A 20 45.67 -27.39 -30.26
CA VAL A 20 44.48 -26.63 -29.84
C VAL A 20 43.61 -26.40 -31.07
N THR A 21 42.42 -26.99 -31.09
CA THR A 21 41.35 -26.56 -32.01
C THR A 21 40.75 -25.25 -31.51
N PRO A 22 40.52 -24.24 -32.35
CA PRO A 22 39.85 -23.02 -31.91
C PRO A 22 38.40 -23.34 -31.58
N ALA A 23 38.04 -23.23 -30.30
CA ALA A 23 36.65 -23.19 -29.87
C ALA A 23 36.02 -21.92 -30.43
N THR A 24 35.02 -22.06 -31.30
CA THR A 24 34.14 -20.95 -31.67
C THR A 24 33.32 -20.59 -30.43
N ALA A 25 33.71 -19.52 -29.75
CA ALA A 25 32.87 -18.89 -28.74
C ALA A 25 31.58 -18.43 -29.43
N SER A 26 30.47 -19.13 -29.20
CA SER A 26 29.15 -18.63 -29.53
C SER A 26 28.89 -17.43 -28.64
N ALA A 27 29.04 -16.22 -29.20
CA ALA A 27 28.65 -15.01 -28.51
C ALA A 27 27.15 -15.09 -28.23
N ALA A 28 26.78 -15.15 -26.95
CA ALA A 28 25.40 -14.94 -26.55
C ALA A 28 24.91 -13.61 -27.13
N PRO A 29 23.67 -13.51 -27.64
CA PRO A 29 23.17 -12.26 -28.15
C PRO A 29 23.19 -11.24 -27.00
N VAL A 30 23.96 -10.17 -27.18
CA VAL A 30 23.91 -8.99 -26.32
C VAL A 30 22.50 -8.44 -26.47
N SER A 31 21.67 -8.62 -25.44
CA SER A 31 20.39 -7.93 -25.35
C SER A 31 20.70 -6.45 -25.13
N THR A 32 20.72 -5.67 -26.22
CA THR A 32 20.64 -4.22 -26.14
C THR A 32 19.18 -3.84 -25.90
N ALA A 33 18.68 -4.12 -24.70
CA ALA A 33 17.50 -3.41 -24.21
C ALA A 33 17.97 -1.97 -23.94
N GLY A 34 17.69 -1.06 -24.88
CA GLY A 34 17.86 0.37 -24.63
C GLY A 34 16.96 0.82 -23.47
N PRO A 35 17.21 2.00 -22.88
CA PRO A 35 16.30 2.59 -21.91
C PRO A 35 14.90 2.64 -22.53
N VAL A 36 13.92 2.06 -21.82
CA VAL A 36 12.52 2.09 -22.26
C VAL A 36 12.12 3.56 -22.29
N THR A 37 11.75 4.06 -23.48
CA THR A 37 11.25 5.44 -23.61
C THR A 37 10.07 5.64 -22.66
N THR A 38 10.08 6.71 -21.87
CA THR A 38 9.04 7.12 -20.89
C THR A 38 7.60 7.03 -21.42
N ALA A 39 7.40 7.17 -22.73
CA ALA A 39 6.09 6.98 -23.40
C ALA A 39 5.54 5.53 -23.41
N GLY A 40 6.32 4.53 -23.00
CA GLY A 40 5.91 3.11 -22.93
C GLY A 40 5.62 2.59 -21.52
N LEU A 41 5.71 3.44 -20.49
CA LEU A 41 5.59 3.08 -19.08
C LEU A 41 4.35 3.68 -18.38
N ALA A 42 3.79 4.76 -18.93
CA ALA A 42 2.43 5.17 -18.66
C ALA A 42 1.46 4.24 -19.41
N ASP A 43 0.22 4.11 -18.92
CA ASP A 43 -0.86 3.52 -19.73
C ASP A 43 -0.72 2.01 -20.06
N THR A 44 -0.14 1.27 -19.11
CA THR A 44 0.16 -0.15 -19.21
C THR A 44 -0.58 -0.98 -18.16
N THR A 45 -0.67 -2.30 -18.38
CA THR A 45 -1.21 -3.29 -17.45
C THR A 45 -0.66 -3.09 -16.04
N GLY A 46 -1.54 -2.98 -15.05
CA GLY A 46 -1.17 -2.80 -13.65
C GLY A 46 -0.77 -1.36 -13.27
N ALA A 47 -0.79 -0.39 -14.20
CA ALA A 47 -0.62 1.02 -13.86
C ALA A 47 -1.81 1.54 -13.04
N TYR A 48 -1.55 2.44 -12.11
CA TYR A 48 -2.53 3.09 -11.24
C TYR A 48 -3.03 4.41 -11.82
N TYR A 49 -4.32 4.68 -11.66
CA TYR A 49 -4.95 5.92 -12.10
C TYR A 49 -5.64 6.55 -10.90
N PRO A 50 -5.09 7.66 -10.35
CA PRO A 50 -5.78 8.40 -9.32
C PRO A 50 -7.03 9.04 -9.92
N ILE A 51 -8.09 9.10 -9.12
CA ILE A 51 -9.29 9.88 -9.45
C ILE A 51 -9.68 10.72 -8.25
N SER A 52 -10.32 11.88 -8.50
CA SER A 52 -10.95 12.63 -7.41
C SER A 52 -11.93 11.71 -6.67
N PRO A 53 -11.79 11.52 -5.35
CA PRO A 53 -12.62 10.58 -4.61
C PRO A 53 -14.11 10.77 -4.85
N ALA A 54 -14.81 9.69 -5.19
CA ALA A 54 -16.21 9.74 -5.59
C ALA A 54 -17.05 8.64 -4.95
N ARG A 55 -18.29 8.97 -4.57
CA ARG A 55 -19.20 8.02 -3.93
C ARG A 55 -19.85 7.08 -4.94
N LEU A 56 -19.60 5.78 -4.77
CA LEU A 56 -20.22 4.73 -5.57
C LEU A 56 -21.42 4.11 -4.87
N MET A 57 -21.38 4.01 -3.54
CA MET A 57 -22.44 3.36 -2.77
C MET A 57 -22.71 4.10 -1.46
N ASP A 58 -23.98 4.27 -1.11
CA ASP A 58 -24.43 4.61 0.23
C ASP A 58 -25.82 4.02 0.47
N THR A 59 -25.82 2.93 1.24
CA THR A 59 -27.02 2.19 1.61
C THR A 59 -28.00 2.98 2.48
N ARG A 60 -27.59 4.10 3.08
CA ARG A 60 -28.46 4.98 3.87
C ARG A 60 -29.30 5.89 2.99
N SER A 61 -28.80 6.24 1.81
CA SER A 61 -29.45 7.16 0.87
C SER A 61 -29.99 6.45 -0.38
N GLY A 62 -29.55 5.21 -0.65
CA GLY A 62 -29.92 4.46 -1.84
C GLY A 62 -29.03 4.76 -3.06
N VAL A 63 -27.86 5.38 -2.85
CA VAL A 63 -26.90 5.59 -3.94
C VAL A 63 -26.23 4.26 -4.27
N GLY A 64 -26.33 3.82 -5.53
CA GLY A 64 -25.64 2.63 -6.04
C GLY A 64 -26.07 1.29 -5.43
N ALA A 65 -27.04 1.28 -4.53
CA ALA A 65 -27.60 0.12 -3.85
C ALA A 65 -29.01 0.46 -3.31
N PRO A 66 -29.86 -0.53 -2.98
CA PRO A 66 -31.11 -0.27 -2.27
C PRO A 66 -30.87 0.53 -0.99
N LYS A 67 -31.83 1.40 -0.64
CA LYS A 67 -31.81 2.17 0.62
C LYS A 67 -32.15 1.27 1.81
N ALA A 68 -31.22 0.37 2.16
CA ALA A 68 -31.37 -0.60 3.23
C ALA A 68 -30.00 -1.09 3.72
N LYS A 69 -29.91 -1.40 5.01
CA LYS A 69 -28.75 -2.08 5.60
C LYS A 69 -28.51 -3.43 4.92
N ILE A 70 -27.25 -3.80 4.76
CA ILE A 70 -26.87 -5.15 4.31
C ILE A 70 -27.07 -6.10 5.50
N GLY A 71 -28.02 -7.03 5.38
CA GLY A 71 -28.34 -8.01 6.41
C GLY A 71 -27.31 -9.14 6.54
N ALA A 72 -27.54 -10.04 7.50
CA ALA A 72 -26.66 -11.15 7.80
C ALA A 72 -26.64 -12.14 6.63
N GLY A 73 -25.45 -12.55 6.20
CA GLY A 73 -25.27 -13.42 5.04
C GLY A 73 -25.63 -12.78 3.70
N ALA A 74 -26.07 -11.52 3.68
CA ALA A 74 -26.48 -10.85 2.45
C ALA A 74 -25.29 -10.17 1.76
N LYS A 75 -25.44 -9.92 0.46
CA LYS A 75 -24.48 -9.15 -0.33
C LYS A 75 -25.16 -8.15 -1.25
N VAL A 76 -24.41 -7.14 -1.65
CA VAL A 76 -24.76 -6.19 -2.72
C VAL A 76 -23.70 -6.27 -3.80
N ASP A 77 -24.12 -6.38 -5.07
CA ASP A 77 -23.22 -6.29 -6.22
C ASP A 77 -23.17 -4.85 -6.71
N LEU A 78 -22.09 -4.16 -6.35
CA LEU A 78 -21.84 -2.77 -6.67
C LEU A 78 -21.29 -2.66 -8.10
N GLN A 79 -21.99 -1.90 -8.96
CA GLN A 79 -21.43 -1.46 -10.24
C GLN A 79 -20.31 -0.46 -9.99
N VAL A 80 -19.12 -0.72 -10.53
CA VAL A 80 -17.93 0.13 -10.37
C VAL A 80 -17.51 0.78 -11.68
N THR A 81 -17.38 0.02 -12.76
CA THR A 81 -17.03 0.60 -14.06
C THR A 81 -18.10 1.58 -14.55
N ALA A 82 -17.67 2.57 -15.33
CA ALA A 82 -18.48 3.69 -15.81
C ALA A 82 -19.06 4.61 -14.71
N ARG A 83 -18.48 4.61 -13.51
CA ARG A 83 -18.94 5.42 -12.37
C ARG A 83 -17.77 6.03 -11.60
N GLY A 84 -17.99 7.22 -11.04
CA GLY A 84 -17.04 7.85 -10.12
C GLY A 84 -15.64 8.08 -10.69
N GLY A 85 -15.50 8.24 -12.01
CA GLY A 85 -14.20 8.39 -12.69
C GLY A 85 -13.59 7.07 -13.19
N VAL A 86 -14.12 5.92 -12.80
CA VAL A 86 -13.67 4.62 -13.33
C VAL A 86 -14.24 4.41 -14.73
N PRO A 87 -13.42 4.08 -15.74
CA PRO A 87 -13.89 3.89 -17.10
C PRO A 87 -14.77 2.65 -17.27
N ALA A 88 -15.51 2.58 -18.38
CA ALA A 88 -16.40 1.46 -18.68
C ALA A 88 -15.65 0.14 -18.95
N TYR A 89 -14.43 0.22 -19.47
CA TYR A 89 -13.55 -0.90 -19.83
C TYR A 89 -12.10 -0.59 -19.44
N GLY A 90 -11.25 -1.62 -19.48
CA GLY A 90 -9.81 -1.52 -19.23
C GLY A 90 -9.39 -1.54 -17.76
N ALA A 91 -10.30 -1.37 -16.80
CA ALA A 91 -9.99 -1.44 -15.37
C ALA A 91 -9.97 -2.91 -14.90
N GLY A 92 -8.94 -3.30 -14.15
CA GLY A 92 -8.76 -4.66 -13.62
C GLY A 92 -8.95 -4.77 -12.10
N ALA A 93 -8.70 -3.67 -11.39
CA ALA A 93 -8.91 -3.55 -9.95
C ALA A 93 -9.26 -2.11 -9.59
N VAL A 94 -9.84 -1.90 -8.41
CA VAL A 94 -10.15 -0.58 -7.87
C VAL A 94 -9.68 -0.44 -6.43
N VAL A 95 -9.28 0.77 -6.07
CA VAL A 95 -8.98 1.17 -4.69
C VAL A 95 -10.20 1.88 -4.14
N LEU A 96 -10.77 1.32 -3.07
CA LEU A 96 -12.01 1.77 -2.45
C LEU A 96 -11.75 2.13 -1.00
N ASN A 97 -12.40 3.18 -0.50
CA ASN A 97 -12.60 3.34 0.93
C ASN A 97 -13.98 2.80 1.30
N VAL A 98 -14.01 1.76 2.14
CA VAL A 98 -15.25 1.12 2.60
C VAL A 98 -15.52 1.53 4.03
N THR A 99 -16.61 2.24 4.26
CA THR A 99 -17.03 2.74 5.57
C THR A 99 -18.22 1.96 6.08
N ILE A 100 -18.13 1.52 7.33
CA ILE A 100 -19.18 0.78 8.05
C ILE A 100 -19.87 1.74 9.02
N VAL A 101 -21.20 1.73 9.02
CA VAL A 101 -22.01 2.63 9.84
C VAL A 101 -23.17 1.86 10.50
N ASN A 102 -23.41 2.13 11.78
CA ASN A 102 -24.51 1.54 12.56
C ASN A 102 -24.60 -0.02 12.53
N PRO A 103 -23.49 -0.77 12.69
CA PRO A 103 -23.55 -2.22 12.73
C PRO A 103 -24.29 -2.72 13.98
N THR A 104 -25.15 -3.71 13.82
CA THR A 104 -25.99 -4.24 14.91
C THR A 104 -25.37 -5.41 15.68
N ALA A 105 -24.27 -5.97 15.18
CA ALA A 105 -23.52 -7.06 15.80
C ALA A 105 -22.04 -7.02 15.37
N ASP A 106 -21.19 -7.73 16.12
CA ASP A 106 -19.81 -8.01 15.69
C ASP A 106 -19.82 -8.80 14.39
N SER A 107 -19.16 -8.26 13.37
CA SER A 107 -19.21 -8.78 12.02
C SER A 107 -17.94 -8.40 11.24
N PHE A 108 -17.95 -8.78 9.97
CA PHE A 108 -17.06 -8.23 8.98
C PHE A 108 -17.78 -8.09 7.65
N VAL A 109 -17.24 -7.21 6.81
CA VAL A 109 -17.56 -7.14 5.39
C VAL A 109 -16.42 -7.75 4.58
N THR A 110 -16.78 -8.50 3.52
CA THR A 110 -15.86 -8.96 2.49
C THR A 110 -16.19 -8.27 1.18
N ALA A 111 -15.20 -7.57 0.61
CA ALA A 111 -15.24 -7.02 -0.74
C ALA A 111 -14.45 -7.94 -1.67
N TYR A 112 -15.09 -8.42 -2.74
CA TYR A 112 -14.49 -9.42 -3.63
C TYR A 112 -15.06 -9.32 -5.06
N PRO A 113 -14.41 -9.94 -6.06
CA PRO A 113 -14.87 -9.88 -7.45
C PRO A 113 -16.27 -10.47 -7.59
N ALA A 114 -17.20 -9.71 -8.16
CA ALA A 114 -18.53 -10.24 -8.44
C ALA A 114 -18.47 -11.43 -9.41
N GLY A 115 -19.30 -12.44 -9.17
CA GLY A 115 -19.31 -13.68 -9.95
C GLY A 115 -18.28 -14.73 -9.51
N GLU A 116 -17.36 -14.40 -8.60
CA GLU A 116 -16.49 -15.40 -7.96
C GLU A 116 -17.12 -15.96 -6.67
N ALA A 117 -16.64 -17.12 -6.22
CA ALA A 117 -16.99 -17.64 -4.91
C ALA A 117 -16.46 -16.69 -3.82
N ARG A 118 -17.28 -16.44 -2.79
CA ARG A 118 -16.88 -15.57 -1.68
C ARG A 118 -15.65 -16.18 -0.97
N PRO A 119 -14.54 -15.44 -0.84
CA PRO A 119 -13.38 -15.91 -0.08
C PRO A 119 -13.67 -15.87 1.44
N ASP A 120 -12.89 -16.62 2.20
CA ASP A 120 -12.94 -16.58 3.69
C ASP A 120 -12.30 -15.31 4.29
N ALA A 121 -11.59 -14.55 3.48
CA ALA A 121 -10.95 -13.29 3.84
C ALA A 121 -11.99 -12.22 4.21
N SER A 122 -11.65 -11.39 5.20
CA SER A 122 -12.42 -10.18 5.53
C SER A 122 -11.73 -8.94 4.98
N SER A 123 -12.51 -7.90 4.71
CA SER A 123 -12.03 -6.59 4.26
C SER A 123 -12.16 -5.54 5.35
N VAL A 124 -13.29 -5.49 6.07
CA VAL A 124 -13.48 -4.59 7.22
C VAL A 124 -14.05 -5.36 8.38
N ASN A 125 -13.33 -5.44 9.49
CA ASN A 125 -13.80 -6.08 10.72
C ASN A 125 -14.28 -5.03 11.72
N PHE A 126 -15.42 -5.29 12.36
CA PHE A 126 -16.07 -4.29 13.20
C PHE A 126 -16.94 -4.90 14.31
N ALA A 127 -17.04 -4.16 15.41
CA ALA A 127 -17.92 -4.48 16.53
C ALA A 127 -19.30 -3.84 16.35
N LYS A 128 -20.29 -4.27 17.16
CA LYS A 128 -21.58 -3.56 17.28
C LYS A 128 -21.37 -2.08 17.62
N GLY A 129 -22.11 -1.19 16.96
CA GLY A 129 -22.04 0.25 17.20
C GLY A 129 -20.77 0.95 16.68
N TRP A 130 -19.89 0.23 15.97
CA TRP A 130 -18.67 0.79 15.43
C TRP A 130 -18.93 1.81 14.30
N LEU A 131 -18.01 2.75 14.15
CA LEU A 131 -17.89 3.66 13.01
C LEU A 131 -16.43 3.67 12.60
N GLY A 132 -16.18 3.31 11.34
CA GLY A 132 -14.83 3.28 10.82
C GLY A 132 -14.78 2.90 9.35
N SER A 133 -13.61 3.11 8.75
CA SER A 133 -13.36 2.84 7.35
C SER A 133 -12.08 2.02 7.17
N ASN A 134 -11.99 1.34 6.04
CA ASN A 134 -10.76 0.69 5.60
C ASN A 134 -10.57 0.92 4.10
N ASN A 135 -9.35 1.25 3.68
CA ASN A 135 -8.96 1.24 2.29
C ASN A 135 -8.69 -0.18 1.80
N VAL A 136 -9.33 -0.56 0.70
CA VAL A 136 -9.30 -1.91 0.16
C VAL A 136 -9.08 -1.84 -1.35
N THR A 137 -8.13 -2.64 -1.85
CA THR A 137 -7.96 -2.84 -3.29
C THR A 137 -8.65 -4.14 -3.67
N VAL A 138 -9.55 -4.07 -4.66
CA VAL A 138 -10.41 -5.20 -5.04
C VAL A 138 -10.33 -5.42 -6.54
N LYS A 139 -10.02 -6.65 -6.94
CA LYS A 139 -10.13 -7.10 -8.32
C LYS A 139 -11.58 -6.91 -8.82
N LEU A 140 -11.75 -6.38 -10.02
CA LEU A 140 -13.06 -6.27 -10.65
C LEU A 140 -13.52 -7.64 -11.16
N GLY A 141 -14.76 -8.00 -10.83
CA GLY A 141 -15.40 -9.23 -11.28
C GLY A 141 -16.22 -9.06 -12.55
N SER A 142 -17.19 -9.94 -12.74
CA SER A 142 -18.08 -9.95 -13.90
C SER A 142 -18.81 -8.61 -14.07
N GLY A 143 -18.82 -8.08 -15.30
CA GLY A 143 -19.45 -6.80 -15.61
C GLY A 143 -18.82 -5.57 -14.96
N GLY A 144 -17.59 -5.68 -14.43
CA GLY A 144 -16.92 -4.55 -13.76
C GLY A 144 -17.51 -4.23 -12.39
N LYS A 145 -17.96 -5.27 -11.67
CA LYS A 145 -18.61 -5.17 -10.37
C LYS A 145 -17.76 -5.71 -9.23
N VAL A 146 -18.09 -5.27 -8.01
CA VAL A 146 -17.58 -5.80 -6.75
C VAL A 146 -18.75 -6.28 -5.90
N SER A 147 -18.64 -7.47 -5.33
CA SER A 147 -19.58 -7.98 -4.32
C SER A 147 -19.16 -7.52 -2.93
N ILE A 148 -20.09 -6.92 -2.19
CA ILE A 148 -19.92 -6.49 -0.79
C ILE A 148 -20.84 -7.36 0.07
N TYR A 149 -20.25 -8.30 0.82
CA TYR A 149 -20.95 -9.24 1.69
C TYR A 149 -20.84 -8.83 3.15
N ASN A 150 -21.92 -8.97 3.94
CA ASN A 150 -21.89 -8.82 5.40
C ASN A 150 -22.15 -10.17 6.09
N ARG A 151 -21.32 -10.55 7.07
CA ARG A 151 -21.43 -11.85 7.73
C ARG A 151 -22.60 -11.94 8.72
N ASN A 152 -22.61 -11.08 9.73
CA ASN A 152 -23.53 -11.11 10.87
C ASN A 152 -24.28 -9.79 11.00
N GLY A 153 -25.42 -9.83 11.71
CA GLY A 153 -26.20 -8.63 12.01
C GLY A 153 -26.59 -7.86 10.75
N SER A 154 -26.69 -6.54 10.85
CA SER A 154 -26.92 -5.66 9.72
C SER A 154 -26.12 -4.38 9.90
N THR A 155 -25.68 -3.79 8.78
CA THR A 155 -24.93 -2.55 8.79
C THR A 155 -25.23 -1.72 7.57
N ASP A 156 -25.14 -0.40 7.72
CA ASP A 156 -25.00 0.48 6.57
C ASP A 156 -23.55 0.42 6.08
N VAL A 157 -23.38 0.48 4.77
CA VAL A 157 -22.09 0.55 4.08
C VAL A 157 -22.10 1.74 3.13
N VAL A 158 -20.99 2.49 3.15
CA VAL A 158 -20.66 3.55 2.21
C VAL A 158 -19.36 3.16 1.50
N VAL A 159 -19.33 3.31 0.17
CA VAL A 159 -18.15 2.99 -0.64
C VAL A 159 -17.82 4.17 -1.52
N ASP A 160 -16.61 4.69 -1.32
CA ASP A 160 -16.02 5.75 -2.12
C ASP A 160 -14.84 5.15 -2.93
N VAL A 161 -14.71 5.49 -4.21
CA VAL A 161 -13.58 5.08 -5.05
C VAL A 161 -12.54 6.19 -5.09
N VAL A 162 -11.25 5.83 -5.00
CA VAL A 162 -10.12 6.78 -5.00
C VAL A 162 -9.14 6.56 -6.16
N GLY A 163 -9.20 5.40 -6.82
CA GLY A 163 -8.44 5.14 -8.03
C GLY A 163 -8.67 3.72 -8.56
N PHE A 164 -8.04 3.40 -9.67
CA PHE A 164 -8.14 2.07 -10.29
C PHE A 164 -6.81 1.62 -10.90
N TYR A 165 -6.69 0.32 -11.17
CA TYR A 165 -5.55 -0.27 -11.88
C TYR A 165 -5.97 -0.79 -13.25
N ALA A 166 -5.13 -0.58 -14.27
CA ALA A 166 -5.36 -1.11 -15.61
C ALA A 166 -5.29 -2.65 -15.64
N LYS A 167 -6.24 -3.26 -16.34
CA LYS A 167 -6.30 -4.71 -16.62
C LYS A 167 -5.30 -5.10 -17.70
N ASP A 168 -5.13 -4.23 -18.69
CA ASP A 168 -4.37 -4.44 -19.91
C ASP A 168 -3.89 -3.07 -20.46
N ASN A 169 -3.22 -3.07 -21.62
CA ASN A 169 -2.69 -1.85 -22.24
C ASN A 169 -3.74 -1.09 -23.08
N SER A 170 -5.06 -1.30 -22.84
CA SER A 170 -6.12 -0.60 -23.59
C SER A 170 -6.45 0.79 -23.06
N MET A 171 -5.92 1.15 -21.88
CA MET A 171 -6.04 2.50 -21.34
C MET A 171 -5.05 3.39 -22.08
N THR A 172 -5.49 4.21 -23.03
CA THR A 172 -4.59 5.11 -23.78
C THR A 172 -4.86 6.58 -23.42
N ASN A 173 -3.78 7.38 -23.38
CA ASN A 173 -3.78 8.82 -23.07
C ASN A 173 -4.45 9.17 -21.72
N ARG A 174 -4.30 8.29 -20.73
CA ARG A 174 -4.82 8.47 -19.37
C ARG A 174 -3.73 8.72 -18.33
N ASN A 175 -2.46 8.62 -18.73
CA ASN A 175 -1.28 8.89 -17.90
C ASN A 175 -1.30 8.13 -16.58
N GLY A 176 -1.54 6.81 -16.64
CA GLY A 176 -1.44 5.93 -15.48
C GLY A 176 -0.01 5.85 -14.96
N GLY A 177 0.14 5.72 -13.64
CA GLY A 177 1.43 5.71 -12.95
C GLY A 177 1.83 4.36 -12.36
N GLN A 178 3.04 4.30 -11.80
CA GLN A 178 3.63 3.12 -11.18
C GLN A 178 3.88 3.36 -9.70
N TYR A 179 3.67 2.34 -8.87
CA TYR A 179 3.85 2.46 -7.42
C TYR A 179 5.31 2.30 -7.05
N GLU A 180 5.82 3.22 -6.25
CA GLU A 180 7.12 3.12 -5.61
C GLU A 180 6.94 3.02 -4.09
N TRP A 181 7.53 2.01 -3.45
CA TRP A 181 7.53 1.93 -1.99
C TRP A 181 8.69 2.75 -1.42
N LEU A 182 8.44 3.38 -0.28
CA LEU A 182 9.46 4.10 0.49
C LEU A 182 9.60 3.48 1.87
N PRO A 183 10.77 3.58 2.53
CA PRO A 183 10.89 3.29 3.96
C PRO A 183 9.80 4.03 4.73
N GLN A 184 9.19 3.33 5.68
CA GLN A 184 8.12 3.95 6.46
C GLN A 184 8.71 4.89 7.49
N PHE A 185 8.30 6.15 7.47
CA PHE A 185 8.64 7.12 8.51
C PHE A 185 7.47 8.09 8.76
N ARG A 186 7.48 8.71 9.94
CA ARG A 186 6.49 9.73 10.29
C ARG A 186 6.83 11.02 9.57
N LEU A 187 5.92 11.46 8.72
CA LEU A 187 6.09 12.65 7.90
C LEU A 187 5.55 13.90 8.61
N TRP A 188 4.37 13.77 9.22
CA TRP A 188 3.76 14.84 10.03
C TRP A 188 3.13 14.28 11.29
N ASP A 189 3.25 15.05 12.37
CA ASP A 189 2.66 14.76 13.67
C ASP A 189 2.16 16.03 14.34
N THR A 190 0.87 16.33 14.18
CA THR A 190 0.26 17.53 14.79
C THR A 190 0.26 17.53 16.32
N ARG A 191 0.77 16.49 16.99
CA ARG A 191 1.03 16.51 18.44
C ARG A 191 2.28 17.30 18.78
N GLU A 192 3.19 17.43 17.82
CA GLU A 192 4.47 18.11 17.93
C GLU A 192 4.44 19.50 17.27
N ASP A 193 3.42 19.79 16.46
CA ASP A 193 3.21 21.10 15.83
C ASP A 193 2.96 22.21 16.88
N PRO A 194 3.56 23.40 16.69
CA PRO A 194 3.34 24.55 17.58
C PRO A 194 1.90 25.09 17.53
N GLU A 195 1.19 24.94 16.41
CA GLU A 195 -0.23 25.26 16.26
C GLU A 195 -1.15 24.32 17.04
N GLY A 196 -0.62 23.20 17.53
CA GLY A 196 -1.32 22.23 18.34
C GLY A 196 -2.41 21.46 17.60
N LYS A 197 -3.39 20.91 18.33
CA LYS A 197 -4.42 20.03 17.79
C LYS A 197 -5.34 20.77 16.78
N PRO A 198 -5.49 20.28 15.54
CA PRO A 198 -6.50 20.78 14.60
C PRO A 198 -7.90 20.94 15.18
N VAL A 199 -8.55 22.06 14.87
CA VAL A 199 -9.93 22.37 15.27
C VAL A 199 -10.93 21.81 14.26
N ALA A 200 -12.19 21.64 14.67
CA ALA A 200 -13.23 21.19 13.75
C ALA A 200 -13.39 22.19 12.59
N GLY A 201 -13.41 21.69 11.36
CA GLY A 201 -13.55 22.52 10.17
C GLY A 201 -12.23 22.88 9.49
N GLU A 202 -11.09 22.57 10.10
CA GLU A 202 -9.78 23.00 9.64
C GLU A 202 -9.28 22.20 8.43
N VAL A 203 -8.52 22.87 7.55
CA VAL A 203 -7.85 22.27 6.40
C VAL A 203 -6.35 22.48 6.57
N LEU A 204 -5.62 21.37 6.56
CA LEU A 204 -4.17 21.32 6.62
C LEU A 204 -3.64 21.17 5.20
N GLU A 205 -2.61 21.93 4.82
CA GLU A 205 -1.95 21.82 3.53
C GLU A 205 -0.53 21.31 3.69
N TYR A 206 -0.17 20.35 2.86
CA TYR A 206 1.08 19.61 2.96
C TYR A 206 1.72 19.47 1.59
N SER A 207 3.04 19.56 1.52
CA SER A 207 3.84 19.36 0.32
C SER A 207 5.07 18.51 0.61
N LEU A 208 5.51 17.76 -0.39
CA LEU A 208 6.69 16.91 -0.34
C LEU A 208 7.62 17.28 -1.50
N ASP A 209 8.84 17.68 -1.18
CA ASP A 209 9.88 17.95 -2.17
C ASP A 209 10.80 16.72 -2.31
N PHE A 210 10.79 16.11 -3.47
CA PHE A 210 11.58 14.93 -3.83
C PHE A 210 12.87 15.28 -4.58
N ASP A 211 13.06 16.53 -5.01
CA ASP A 211 14.21 16.88 -5.83
C ASP A 211 15.51 16.78 -5.02
N ASP A 212 16.53 16.09 -5.57
CA ASP A 212 17.87 16.09 -4.99
C ASP A 212 18.58 17.39 -5.40
N PRO A 213 18.94 18.29 -4.45
CA PRO A 213 19.63 19.54 -4.76
C PRO A 213 21.00 19.35 -5.42
N ASN A 214 21.54 18.13 -5.42
CA ASN A 214 22.81 17.77 -6.06
C ASN A 214 22.64 17.27 -7.49
N THR A 215 21.41 17.12 -7.98
CA THR A 215 21.13 16.70 -9.36
C THR A 215 20.32 17.76 -10.10
N ALA A 216 20.23 17.62 -11.42
CA ALA A 216 19.37 18.46 -12.25
C ALA A 216 18.00 17.80 -12.52
N GLU A 217 17.70 16.69 -11.83
CA GLU A 217 16.46 15.95 -12.00
C GLU A 217 15.31 16.65 -11.28
N ASN A 218 14.11 16.58 -11.86
CA ASN A 218 12.89 17.18 -11.30
C ASN A 218 11.88 16.07 -11.01
N GLU A 219 12.17 15.31 -9.96
CA GLU A 219 11.35 14.20 -9.48
C GLU A 219 9.95 14.65 -9.07
N ASN A 220 9.87 15.86 -8.51
CA ASN A 220 8.63 16.49 -8.07
C ASN A 220 7.51 16.44 -9.11
N THR A 221 7.83 16.75 -10.36
CA THR A 221 6.82 16.78 -11.44
C THR A 221 6.27 15.40 -11.78
N HIS A 222 6.93 14.32 -11.40
CA HIS A 222 6.54 12.95 -11.73
C HIS A 222 5.58 12.34 -10.71
N VAL A 223 5.60 12.78 -9.45
CA VAL A 223 4.77 12.24 -8.37
C VAL A 223 3.31 12.69 -8.47
N LYS A 224 2.41 11.74 -8.76
CA LYS A 224 0.96 12.01 -8.97
C LYS A 224 0.08 11.62 -7.79
N THR A 225 0.54 10.69 -6.96
CA THR A 225 -0.20 10.20 -5.78
C THR A 225 0.77 9.95 -4.64
N ILE A 226 0.43 10.39 -3.43
CA ILE A 226 1.12 9.95 -2.22
C ILE A 226 0.31 8.81 -1.59
N VAL A 227 1.02 7.77 -1.14
CA VAL A 227 0.44 6.65 -0.41
C VAL A 227 0.96 6.70 1.03
N PHE A 228 0.05 6.84 1.99
CA PHE A 228 0.40 6.97 3.39
C PHE A 228 -0.66 6.36 4.31
N ASN A 229 -0.27 6.07 5.55
CA ASN A 229 -1.23 5.75 6.58
C ASN A 229 -1.63 7.04 7.31
N LEU A 230 -2.92 7.38 7.26
CA LEU A 230 -3.48 8.57 7.88
C LEU A 230 -4.11 8.20 9.22
N THR A 231 -3.66 8.82 10.31
CA THR A 231 -4.18 8.52 11.65
C THR A 231 -4.87 9.72 12.28
N ALA A 232 -6.12 9.53 12.69
CA ALA A 232 -6.79 10.45 13.62
C ALA A 232 -6.47 10.04 15.06
N VAL A 233 -6.00 10.99 15.87
CA VAL A 233 -5.60 10.76 17.27
C VAL A 233 -6.37 11.67 18.21
N SER A 234 -6.96 11.07 19.24
CA SER A 234 -7.76 11.74 20.27
C SER A 234 -8.83 12.70 19.69
N PRO A 235 -9.71 12.22 18.78
CA PRO A 235 -10.77 13.05 18.21
C PRO A 235 -11.78 13.46 19.28
N ALA A 236 -12.18 14.73 19.29
CA ALA A 236 -13.09 15.29 20.29
C ALA A 236 -14.54 14.82 20.12
N ALA A 237 -14.92 14.37 18.93
CA ALA A 237 -16.26 13.88 18.61
C ALA A 237 -16.18 12.79 17.52
N ASN A 238 -17.28 12.06 17.30
CA ASN A 238 -17.41 11.19 16.14
C ASN A 238 -17.26 12.01 14.86
N GLY A 239 -16.52 11.50 13.89
CA GLY A 239 -16.21 12.28 12.70
C GLY A 239 -15.39 11.54 11.68
N TYR A 240 -14.71 12.32 10.85
CA TYR A 240 -13.84 11.82 9.82
C TYR A 240 -12.73 12.80 9.44
N LEU A 241 -11.69 12.27 8.79
CA LEU A 241 -10.74 13.03 7.99
C LEU A 241 -11.08 12.85 6.52
N THR A 242 -10.81 13.87 5.70
CA THR A 242 -10.85 13.77 4.23
C THR A 242 -9.52 14.26 3.69
N ALA A 243 -8.80 13.41 2.94
CA ALA A 243 -7.60 13.78 2.21
C ALA A 243 -7.91 13.87 0.70
N TRP A 244 -7.45 14.95 0.06
CA TRP A 244 -7.63 15.16 -1.39
C TRP A 244 -6.56 16.11 -1.95
N SER A 245 -6.52 16.26 -3.26
CA SER A 245 -5.46 17.00 -3.96
C SER A 245 -5.50 18.52 -3.77
N GLY A 246 -6.60 19.08 -3.27
CA GLY A 246 -6.82 20.52 -3.27
C GLY A 246 -7.16 21.15 -4.63
N ALA A 247 -7.11 20.38 -5.73
CA ALA A 247 -7.41 20.86 -7.08
C ALA A 247 -8.88 21.28 -7.27
N THR A 248 -9.76 20.63 -6.50
CA THR A 248 -11.21 20.83 -6.52
C THR A 248 -11.71 21.13 -5.11
N ALA A 249 -12.96 21.55 -5.03
CA ALA A 249 -13.66 21.62 -3.75
C ALA A 249 -13.60 20.26 -3.03
N ARG A 250 -13.53 20.30 -1.70
CA ARG A 250 -13.46 19.09 -0.87
C ARG A 250 -14.58 18.11 -1.24
N THR A 251 -14.21 16.86 -1.46
CA THR A 251 -15.16 15.80 -1.79
C THR A 251 -16.01 15.42 -0.57
N THR A 252 -17.14 14.74 -0.81
CA THR A 252 -17.98 14.17 0.27
C THR A 252 -17.44 12.82 0.77
N ALA A 253 -16.37 12.31 0.17
CA ALA A 253 -15.75 11.06 0.58
C ALA A 253 -14.92 11.28 1.85
N SER A 254 -15.04 10.37 2.81
CA SER A 254 -14.14 10.33 3.97
C SER A 254 -12.94 9.44 3.65
N THR A 255 -11.80 9.73 4.29
CA THR A 255 -10.59 8.91 4.24
C THR A 255 -10.44 8.11 5.53
N VAL A 256 -10.66 8.70 6.70
CA VAL A 256 -10.63 8.00 8.00
C VAL A 256 -11.94 8.30 8.71
N ASN A 257 -12.65 7.30 9.21
CA ASN A 257 -13.81 7.49 10.07
C ASN A 257 -13.51 7.03 11.50
N TYR A 258 -13.97 7.77 12.49
CA TYR A 258 -13.63 7.52 13.89
C TYR A 258 -14.77 7.85 14.85
N LEU A 259 -14.76 7.17 15.99
CA LEU A 259 -15.52 7.54 17.18
C LEU A 259 -14.69 8.50 18.05
N ALA A 260 -15.36 9.28 18.89
CA ALA A 260 -14.71 10.18 19.85
C ALA A 260 -13.71 9.42 20.75
N GLY A 261 -12.52 9.99 20.93
CA GLY A 261 -11.44 9.41 21.74
C GLY A 261 -10.77 8.16 21.15
N VAL A 262 -11.16 7.71 19.96
CA VAL A 262 -10.62 6.49 19.33
C VAL A 262 -9.54 6.87 18.33
N ASN A 263 -8.32 6.36 18.54
CA ASN A 263 -7.21 6.52 17.62
C ASN A 263 -7.35 5.53 16.47
N VAL A 264 -7.48 6.01 15.23
CA VAL A 264 -7.77 5.16 14.08
C VAL A 264 -6.86 5.52 12.90
N PRO A 265 -6.02 4.57 12.43
CA PRO A 265 -5.33 4.69 11.17
C PRO A 265 -6.20 4.19 10.00
N ASN A 266 -6.00 4.74 8.80
CA ASN A 266 -6.45 4.13 7.55
C ASN A 266 -5.44 4.41 6.43
N MET A 267 -5.16 3.42 5.60
CA MET A 267 -4.34 3.61 4.40
C MET A 267 -5.03 4.59 3.44
N ALA A 268 -4.27 5.48 2.81
CA ALA A 268 -4.79 6.51 1.92
C ALA A 268 -3.94 6.61 0.65
N TYR A 269 -4.62 6.66 -0.49
CA TYR A 269 -4.05 7.04 -1.78
C TYR A 269 -4.59 8.43 -2.10
N VAL A 270 -3.70 9.42 -2.15
CA VAL A 270 -4.10 10.81 -2.27
C VAL A 270 -3.45 11.42 -3.51
N GLN A 271 -4.28 11.74 -4.49
CA GLN A 271 -3.84 12.47 -5.67
C GLN A 271 -3.21 13.81 -5.24
N THR A 272 -2.15 14.22 -5.93
CA THR A 272 -1.44 15.48 -5.67
C THR A 272 -1.78 16.53 -6.73
N THR A 273 -1.48 17.78 -6.40
CA THR A 273 -1.27 18.84 -7.40
C THR A 273 0.13 19.39 -7.26
N PRO A 274 0.74 19.95 -8.31
CA PRO A 274 2.01 20.64 -8.16
C PRO A 274 1.83 21.93 -7.35
N CYS A 275 2.78 22.22 -6.49
CA CYS A 275 2.99 23.54 -5.93
C CYS A 275 3.30 24.55 -7.05
N THR A 276 2.83 25.77 -6.87
CA THR A 276 2.99 26.88 -7.81
C THR A 276 3.71 28.03 -7.14
N ALA A 277 4.33 28.91 -7.92
CA ALA A 277 4.95 30.11 -7.38
C ALA A 277 3.98 31.00 -6.58
N ALA A 278 2.66 30.90 -6.84
CA ALA A 278 1.64 31.65 -6.12
C ALA A 278 1.35 31.10 -4.72
N ASP A 279 1.74 29.86 -4.42
CA ASP A 279 1.56 29.28 -3.08
C ASP A 279 2.51 29.91 -2.07
N GLY A 280 3.77 30.16 -2.45
CA GLY A 280 4.73 30.91 -1.63
C GLY A 280 5.26 30.22 -0.37
N TRP A 281 4.85 28.97 -0.09
CA TRP A 281 5.26 28.19 1.08
C TRP A 281 5.86 26.81 0.76
N CYS A 282 5.82 26.38 -0.50
CA CYS A 282 6.36 25.11 -0.98
C CYS A 282 7.12 25.29 -2.30
N GLU A 283 8.03 24.35 -2.59
CA GLU A 283 8.86 24.38 -3.80
C GLU A 283 7.98 24.23 -5.06
N PRO A 284 8.10 25.12 -6.07
CA PRO A 284 7.34 24.99 -7.31
C PRO A 284 7.54 23.63 -7.99
N GLY A 285 6.44 22.96 -8.30
CA GLY A 285 6.43 21.60 -8.87
C GLY A 285 6.24 20.50 -7.83
N ALA A 286 6.61 20.73 -6.56
CA ALA A 286 6.50 19.74 -5.51
C ALA A 286 5.04 19.28 -5.32
N PRO A 287 4.77 17.96 -5.20
CA PRO A 287 3.43 17.47 -4.94
C PRO A 287 2.88 18.02 -3.62
N LYS A 288 1.66 18.57 -3.67
CA LYS A 288 0.88 19.00 -2.51
C LYS A 288 -0.49 18.34 -2.44
N PHE A 289 -1.03 18.27 -1.24
CA PHE A 289 -2.36 17.76 -0.93
C PHE A 289 -2.93 18.43 0.32
N LYS A 290 -4.20 18.18 0.60
CA LYS A 290 -4.93 18.76 1.74
C LYS A 290 -5.56 17.68 2.61
N ILE A 291 -5.66 17.95 3.91
CA ILE A 291 -6.41 17.13 4.88
C ILE A 291 -7.41 18.01 5.62
N TYR A 292 -8.67 17.60 5.63
CA TYR A 292 -9.76 18.25 6.36
C TYR A 292 -10.10 17.48 7.63
N THR A 293 -10.38 18.22 8.70
CA THR A 293 -10.81 17.66 10.00
C THR A 293 -12.28 17.97 10.27
N HIS A 294 -13.12 16.93 10.36
CA HIS A 294 -14.54 17.13 10.70
C HIS A 294 -14.75 17.51 12.17
N ALA A 295 -14.00 16.88 13.06
CA ALA A 295 -13.94 17.18 14.48
C ALA A 295 -12.49 17.45 14.86
N SER A 296 -12.27 18.19 15.95
CA SER A 296 -10.92 18.44 16.45
C SER A 296 -10.22 17.12 16.75
N ALA A 297 -9.05 16.89 16.16
CA ALA A 297 -8.28 15.67 16.30
C ALA A 297 -6.83 15.96 15.91
N HIS A 298 -5.87 15.30 16.55
CA HIS A 298 -4.52 15.26 16.00
C HIS A 298 -4.54 14.41 14.72
N VAL A 299 -3.75 14.82 13.75
CA VAL A 299 -3.48 14.13 12.49
C VAL A 299 -2.02 13.69 12.49
N LEU A 300 -1.78 12.42 12.17
CA LEU A 300 -0.46 11.87 11.88
C LEU A 300 -0.47 11.32 10.46
N VAL A 301 0.63 11.54 9.74
CA VAL A 301 0.84 11.02 8.38
C VAL A 301 2.12 10.18 8.40
N ASP A 302 1.99 8.88 8.19
CA ASP A 302 3.11 7.95 8.06
C ASP A 302 3.26 7.59 6.56
N LEU A 303 4.33 8.04 5.89
CA LEU A 303 4.55 7.81 4.46
C LEU A 303 4.87 6.33 4.20
N VAL A 304 4.33 5.76 3.12
CA VAL A 304 4.63 4.36 2.73
C VAL A 304 5.09 4.23 1.28
N GLY A 305 4.81 5.21 0.43
CA GLY A 305 5.21 5.20 -0.96
C GLY A 305 4.54 6.30 -1.78
N VAL A 306 4.81 6.29 -3.08
CA VAL A 306 4.25 7.22 -4.06
C VAL A 306 3.78 6.47 -5.31
N VAL A 307 3.01 7.15 -6.14
CA VAL A 307 2.80 6.74 -7.53
C VAL A 307 3.33 7.84 -8.44
N ASP A 308 4.34 7.53 -9.23
CA ASP A 308 4.91 8.40 -10.25
C ASP A 308 4.39 8.04 -11.65
N ASP A 309 4.64 8.86 -12.67
CA ASP A 309 4.16 8.64 -14.04
C ASP A 309 4.97 7.62 -14.87
N GLY A 310 5.74 6.76 -14.19
CA GLY A 310 6.60 5.75 -14.82
C GLY A 310 7.99 6.29 -15.17
N TRP A 311 8.38 7.41 -14.55
CA TRP A 311 9.72 7.99 -14.61
C TRP A 311 10.70 7.23 -13.71
N SER A 312 10.26 6.80 -12.52
CA SER A 312 11.11 6.11 -11.56
C SER A 312 11.54 4.72 -12.04
N ASP A 313 12.84 4.43 -11.94
CA ASP A 313 13.40 3.09 -12.16
C ASP A 313 12.87 2.05 -11.14
N PHE A 314 12.26 2.51 -10.05
CA PHE A 314 11.69 1.67 -9.00
C PHE A 314 10.19 1.41 -9.16
N GLY A 315 9.59 1.88 -10.25
CA GLY A 315 8.16 1.76 -10.51
C GLY A 315 7.67 0.30 -10.53
N LEU A 316 6.61 0.03 -9.76
CA LEU A 316 5.95 -1.26 -9.67
C LEU A 316 4.56 -1.22 -10.29
N ARG A 317 4.20 -2.32 -10.95
CA ARG A 317 2.86 -2.58 -11.50
C ARG A 317 2.06 -3.45 -10.56
N PHE A 318 0.74 -3.31 -10.58
CA PHE A 318 -0.14 -4.10 -9.72
C PHE A 318 -0.76 -5.29 -10.44
N LYS A 319 -0.71 -6.46 -9.80
CA LYS A 319 -1.40 -7.69 -10.20
C LYS A 319 -2.52 -8.01 -9.20
N PRO A 320 -3.79 -7.79 -9.56
CA PRO A 320 -4.91 -8.10 -8.67
C PRO A 320 -5.17 -9.61 -8.56
N MET A 321 -5.57 -10.06 -7.38
CA MET A 321 -6.01 -11.44 -7.13
C MET A 321 -7.26 -11.49 -6.25
N SER A 322 -7.89 -12.66 -6.20
CA SER A 322 -8.93 -12.92 -5.22
C SER A 322 -8.31 -12.98 -3.81
N PRO A 323 -8.95 -12.38 -2.79
CA PRO A 323 -8.43 -12.36 -1.43
C PRO A 323 -7.99 -13.76 -0.94
N THR A 324 -6.72 -13.92 -0.58
CA THR A 324 -6.15 -15.18 -0.11
C THR A 324 -5.45 -15.00 1.23
N ARG A 325 -5.83 -15.82 2.22
CA ARG A 325 -5.22 -15.81 3.54
C ARG A 325 -3.82 -16.43 3.53
N ILE A 326 -2.84 -15.72 4.09
CA ILE A 326 -1.48 -16.24 4.26
C ILE A 326 -1.06 -16.34 5.74
N VAL A 327 -1.75 -15.59 6.61
CA VAL A 327 -1.54 -15.68 8.06
C VAL A 327 -2.87 -15.84 8.76
N ASP A 328 -2.92 -16.80 9.67
CA ASP A 328 -3.92 -16.89 10.73
C ASP A 328 -3.29 -17.54 11.94
N SER A 329 -2.85 -16.68 12.85
CA SER A 329 -2.04 -17.13 13.98
C SER A 329 -2.85 -17.92 15.01
N ARG A 330 -4.18 -17.99 14.88
CA ARG A 330 -5.06 -18.81 15.72
C ARG A 330 -4.98 -20.29 15.36
N ILE A 331 -4.69 -20.58 14.09
CA ILE A 331 -4.57 -21.94 13.54
C ILE A 331 -3.14 -22.26 13.11
N ASN A 332 -2.16 -21.43 13.53
CA ASN A 332 -0.75 -21.55 13.20
C ASN A 332 -0.45 -21.51 11.69
N MET A 333 -1.25 -20.76 10.92
CA MET A 333 -0.98 -20.51 9.51
C MET A 333 -0.05 -19.29 9.38
N GLY A 334 1.08 -19.46 8.68
CA GLY A 334 2.09 -18.43 8.45
C GLY A 334 2.97 -18.13 9.68
N ILE A 335 2.35 -17.94 10.84
CA ILE A 335 3.01 -17.77 12.14
C ILE A 335 2.20 -18.48 13.23
N SER A 336 2.85 -18.84 14.34
CA SER A 336 2.23 -19.58 15.44
C SER A 336 1.81 -18.70 16.62
N GLY A 337 0.61 -18.95 17.13
CA GLY A 337 0.09 -18.37 18.37
C GLY A 337 -0.17 -16.85 18.35
N ALA A 338 -0.53 -16.31 19.51
CA ALA A 338 -0.66 -14.86 19.66
C ALA A 338 0.73 -14.20 19.67
N LEU A 339 0.81 -12.99 19.12
CA LEU A 339 1.97 -12.12 19.27
C LEU A 339 1.88 -11.47 20.66
N ASN A 340 2.89 -11.71 21.51
CA ASN A 340 3.03 -11.09 22.83
C ASN A 340 3.56 -9.65 22.70
N ALA A 341 3.59 -8.95 23.83
CA ALA A 341 4.08 -7.58 23.90
C ALA A 341 5.56 -7.50 23.46
N GLY A 342 5.88 -6.51 22.63
CA GLY A 342 7.20 -6.32 22.04
C GLY A 342 7.65 -7.42 21.08
N SER A 343 6.80 -8.42 20.80
CA SER A 343 7.24 -9.56 19.97
C SER A 343 7.20 -9.20 18.49
N ILE A 344 8.23 -9.66 17.79
CA ILE A 344 8.33 -9.61 16.33
C ILE A 344 8.15 -11.03 15.79
N ARG A 345 7.43 -11.17 14.68
CA ARG A 345 7.29 -12.41 13.92
C ARG A 345 7.60 -12.14 12.45
N GLN A 346 8.46 -12.96 11.88
CA GLN A 346 8.71 -12.96 10.44
C GLN A 346 7.66 -13.84 9.75
N VAL A 347 7.05 -13.31 8.70
CA VAL A 347 6.10 -14.03 7.84
C VAL A 347 6.78 -14.28 6.51
N THR A 348 7.03 -15.55 6.20
CA THR A 348 7.49 -15.97 4.87
C THR A 348 6.31 -16.04 3.92
N VAL A 349 6.41 -15.35 2.78
CA VAL A 349 5.37 -15.39 1.76
C VAL A 349 5.32 -16.78 1.09
N PRO A 350 4.14 -17.38 0.87
CA PRO A 350 4.04 -18.64 0.15
C PRO A 350 4.69 -18.56 -1.23
N ALA A 351 5.51 -19.56 -1.58
CA ALA A 351 6.28 -19.56 -2.84
C ALA A 351 5.40 -19.38 -4.09
N GLY A 352 4.16 -19.90 -4.08
CA GLY A 352 3.22 -19.74 -5.20
C GLY A 352 2.69 -18.31 -5.41
N MET A 353 2.94 -17.39 -4.46
CA MET A 353 2.60 -15.96 -4.59
C MET A 353 3.80 -15.09 -4.97
N MET A 354 5.00 -15.68 -5.01
CA MET A 354 6.24 -14.97 -5.31
C MET A 354 6.72 -15.26 -6.72
N THR A 355 7.17 -14.22 -7.39
CA THR A 355 8.07 -14.30 -8.55
C THR A 355 9.34 -13.51 -8.23
N PRO A 356 10.43 -13.64 -9.01
CA PRO A 356 11.62 -12.81 -8.84
C PRO A 356 11.36 -11.31 -8.90
N GLU A 357 10.26 -10.88 -9.53
CA GLU A 357 9.87 -9.48 -9.68
C GLU A 357 8.91 -9.00 -8.58
N THR A 358 8.42 -9.89 -7.70
CA THR A 358 7.44 -9.53 -6.66
C THR A 358 8.10 -8.73 -5.54
N ALA A 359 7.61 -7.52 -5.31
CA ALA A 359 8.20 -6.54 -4.41
C ALA A 359 7.38 -6.30 -3.15
N VAL A 360 6.07 -6.12 -3.32
CA VAL A 360 5.15 -5.68 -2.26
C VAL A 360 3.85 -6.48 -2.37
N LEU A 361 3.30 -6.91 -1.25
CA LEU A 361 1.96 -7.48 -1.17
C LEU A 361 0.97 -6.40 -0.76
N ASN A 362 -0.16 -6.34 -1.45
CA ASN A 362 -1.32 -5.55 -1.02
C ASN A 362 -2.18 -6.40 -0.09
N MET A 363 -2.22 -6.05 1.19
CA MET A 363 -2.76 -6.90 2.26
C MET A 363 -3.85 -6.19 3.05
N ASN A 364 -4.73 -6.98 3.65
CA ASN A 364 -5.56 -6.56 4.77
C ASN A 364 -5.05 -7.25 6.05
N LEU A 365 -4.59 -6.44 7.01
CA LEU A 365 -4.11 -6.91 8.31
C LEU A 365 -5.23 -6.77 9.33
N THR A 366 -5.56 -7.86 10.04
CA THR A 366 -6.58 -7.86 11.09
C THR A 366 -5.98 -8.22 12.43
N GLY A 367 -6.16 -7.36 13.43
CA GLY A 367 -5.89 -7.66 14.84
C GLY A 367 -7.10 -8.35 15.47
N ILE A 368 -6.88 -9.45 16.20
CA ILE A 368 -7.94 -10.26 16.78
C ILE A 368 -7.89 -10.17 18.31
N LYS A 369 -8.86 -9.46 18.88
CA LYS A 369 -9.15 -9.38 20.32
C LYS A 369 -7.89 -9.21 21.17
N PRO A 370 -7.13 -8.11 20.99
CA PRO A 370 -5.94 -7.90 21.77
C PRO A 370 -6.29 -7.79 23.27
N THR A 371 -5.41 -8.22 24.16
CA THR A 371 -5.64 -8.14 25.61
C THR A 371 -5.47 -6.73 26.18
N LYS A 372 -4.84 -5.83 25.43
CA LYS A 372 -4.68 -4.39 25.72
C LYS A 372 -4.84 -3.59 24.43
N ASN A 373 -5.07 -2.29 24.53
CA ASN A 373 -4.92 -1.39 23.38
C ASN A 373 -3.47 -1.49 22.90
N THR A 374 -3.27 -1.77 21.62
CA THR A 374 -1.93 -2.00 21.08
C THR A 374 -1.76 -1.33 19.72
N VAL A 375 -0.54 -1.40 19.21
CA VAL A 375 -0.14 -0.97 17.88
C VAL A 375 0.48 -2.17 17.20
N ILE A 376 0.07 -2.41 15.96
CA ILE A 376 0.67 -3.42 15.07
C ILE A 376 1.39 -2.69 13.94
N THR A 377 2.65 -3.07 13.73
CA THR A 377 3.53 -2.49 12.71
C THR A 377 4.03 -3.61 11.80
N VAL A 378 4.09 -3.33 10.50
CA VAL A 378 4.51 -4.22 9.41
C VAL A 378 5.54 -3.52 8.55
N TRP A 379 6.69 -4.17 8.34
CA TRP A 379 7.81 -3.64 7.56
C TRP A 379 8.60 -4.80 6.91
N PRO A 380 9.56 -4.54 6.01
CA PRO A 380 10.37 -5.59 5.41
C PRO A 380 11.08 -6.46 6.45
N GLY A 381 11.27 -7.75 6.15
CA GLY A 381 11.84 -8.71 7.10
C GLY A 381 13.32 -8.53 7.42
N ASP A 382 14.11 -8.07 6.44
CA ASP A 382 15.57 -8.29 6.43
C ASP A 382 16.45 -7.05 6.45
N TYR A 383 15.86 -5.86 6.23
CA TYR A 383 16.66 -4.69 5.83
C TYR A 383 16.40 -3.42 6.66
N PHE A 384 15.44 -3.44 7.59
CA PHE A 384 15.09 -2.26 8.38
C PHE A 384 14.83 -2.55 9.85
N GLU A 385 15.22 -1.60 10.68
CA GLU A 385 14.70 -1.48 12.03
C GLU A 385 13.19 -1.22 11.98
N LYS A 386 12.50 -1.60 13.05
CA LYS A 386 11.05 -1.42 13.16
C LYS A 386 10.73 0.09 13.10
N PRO A 387 9.96 0.56 12.11
CA PRO A 387 9.60 1.97 12.03
C PRO A 387 8.71 2.39 13.21
N ASP A 388 8.66 3.70 13.48
CA ASP A 388 7.80 4.28 14.50
C ASP A 388 6.36 4.55 14.02
N SER A 389 6.08 4.19 12.77
CA SER A 389 4.74 4.17 12.18
C SER A 389 3.88 3.07 12.79
N SER A 390 2.57 3.28 12.70
CA SER A 390 1.57 2.27 13.04
C SER A 390 0.82 1.86 11.79
N ASN A 391 0.55 0.56 11.60
CA ASN A 391 -0.36 0.12 10.54
C ASN A 391 -1.78 -0.11 11.08
N LEU A 392 -1.91 -0.58 12.32
CA LEU A 392 -3.21 -0.88 12.93
C LEU A 392 -3.18 -0.60 14.43
N ASN A 393 -4.23 0.04 14.96
CA ASN A 393 -4.32 0.43 16.37
C ASN A 393 -5.52 -0.23 17.04
N PRO A 394 -5.54 -1.56 17.25
CA PRO A 394 -6.70 -2.24 17.80
C PRO A 394 -6.83 -1.98 19.30
N TYR A 395 -8.05 -1.66 19.73
CA TYR A 395 -8.41 -1.54 21.15
C TYR A 395 -8.60 -2.93 21.78
N ALA A 396 -8.48 -3.01 23.10
CA ALA A 396 -8.68 -4.24 23.84
C ALA A 396 -10.00 -4.93 23.45
N ASN A 397 -9.95 -6.24 23.22
CA ASN A 397 -11.08 -7.08 22.79
C ASN A 397 -11.71 -6.72 21.43
N GLN A 398 -11.12 -5.80 20.66
CA GLN A 398 -11.60 -5.44 19.33
C GLN A 398 -11.12 -6.42 18.26
N ILE A 399 -11.94 -6.67 17.24
CA ILE A 399 -11.48 -7.22 15.96
C ILE A 399 -11.59 -6.07 14.94
N VAL A 400 -10.46 -5.64 14.40
CA VAL A 400 -10.38 -4.53 13.45
C VAL A 400 -9.29 -4.78 12.43
N SER A 401 -9.42 -4.19 11.25
CA SER A 401 -8.51 -4.37 10.14
C SER A 401 -8.10 -3.04 9.50
N ASN A 402 -6.94 -3.02 8.85
CA ASN A 402 -6.49 -1.93 7.99
C ASN A 402 -5.75 -2.49 6.76
N GLY A 403 -5.81 -1.77 5.65
CA GLY A 403 -4.98 -2.00 4.47
C GLY A 403 -3.51 -1.77 4.78
N VAL A 404 -2.65 -2.66 4.29
CA VAL A 404 -1.20 -2.63 4.50
C VAL A 404 -0.48 -3.01 3.22
N LEU A 405 0.48 -2.18 2.81
CA LEU A 405 1.44 -2.52 1.77
C LEU A 405 2.66 -3.16 2.44
N GLY A 406 2.70 -4.49 2.41
CA GLY A 406 3.81 -5.24 2.99
C GLY A 406 4.91 -5.39 1.96
N VAL A 407 6.00 -4.66 2.11
CA VAL A 407 7.20 -4.87 1.30
C VAL A 407 7.81 -6.21 1.69
N VAL A 408 8.03 -7.09 0.71
CA VAL A 408 8.38 -8.49 0.95
C VAL A 408 9.72 -8.89 0.38
N GLU A 409 10.49 -8.03 -0.27
CA GLU A 409 11.81 -8.41 -0.81
C GLU A 409 12.77 -8.83 0.33
N PRO A 410 13.35 -10.06 0.30
CA PRO A 410 13.38 -11.04 -0.78
C PRO A 410 12.39 -12.23 -0.63
N GLY A 411 11.48 -12.20 0.34
CA GLY A 411 10.31 -13.08 0.41
C GLY A 411 9.56 -13.06 1.75
N ARG A 412 9.78 -12.03 2.58
CA ARG A 412 9.23 -11.96 3.95
C ARG A 412 9.04 -10.55 4.45
N PHE A 413 8.12 -10.42 5.41
CA PHE A 413 7.87 -9.19 6.15
C PHE A 413 7.78 -9.48 7.65
N SER A 414 8.08 -8.46 8.45
CA SER A 414 7.97 -8.47 9.90
C SER A 414 6.58 -8.03 10.34
N VAL A 415 6.07 -8.62 11.42
CA VAL A 415 4.89 -8.14 12.15
C VAL A 415 5.24 -7.99 13.62
N HIS A 416 5.01 -6.81 14.18
CA HIS A 416 5.25 -6.50 15.58
C HIS A 416 3.96 -6.19 16.32
N ASN A 417 3.84 -6.65 17.56
CA ASN A 417 2.80 -6.22 18.49
C ASN A 417 3.41 -5.42 19.65
N HIS A 418 2.96 -4.19 19.88
CA HIS A 418 3.54 -3.31 20.89
C HIS A 418 3.22 -3.70 22.33
N THR A 419 1.94 -3.83 22.70
CA THR A 419 1.53 -4.20 24.07
C THR A 419 0.49 -5.32 24.09
N GLY A 420 0.29 -5.92 25.27
CA GLY A 420 -0.64 -7.02 25.45
C GLY A 420 -0.28 -8.22 24.57
N SER A 421 -1.28 -9.01 24.22
CA SER A 421 -1.17 -10.11 23.28
C SER A 421 -2.33 -10.06 22.30
N THR A 422 -2.08 -10.40 21.03
CA THR A 422 -3.11 -10.43 19.99
C THR A 422 -2.83 -11.52 18.98
N HIS A 423 -3.88 -12.14 18.45
CA HIS A 423 -3.73 -12.88 17.20
C HIS A 423 -3.80 -11.91 16.02
N VAL A 424 -3.24 -12.33 14.90
CA VAL A 424 -3.32 -11.58 13.63
C VAL A 424 -3.75 -12.49 12.49
N VAL A 425 -4.45 -11.89 11.54
CA VAL A 425 -4.81 -12.49 10.26
C VAL A 425 -4.32 -11.56 9.15
N VAL A 426 -3.74 -12.13 8.09
CA VAL A 426 -3.30 -11.38 6.90
C VAL A 426 -3.90 -12.03 5.66
N ASP A 427 -4.70 -11.25 4.94
CA ASP A 427 -5.32 -11.63 3.68
C ASP A 427 -4.74 -10.78 2.53
N VAL A 428 -4.23 -11.42 1.48
CA VAL A 428 -3.57 -10.77 0.32
C VAL A 428 -4.56 -10.60 -0.82
N THR A 429 -4.62 -9.42 -1.42
CA THR A 429 -5.55 -9.06 -2.51
C THR A 429 -4.85 -8.70 -3.82
N GLY A 430 -3.52 -8.67 -3.82
CA GLY A 430 -2.69 -8.52 -5.01
C GLY A 430 -1.23 -8.36 -4.64
N SER A 431 -0.38 -8.27 -5.67
CA SER A 431 1.04 -7.99 -5.52
C SER A 431 1.47 -6.87 -6.46
N PHE A 432 2.45 -6.10 -6.01
CA PHE A 432 3.20 -5.17 -6.84
C PHE A 432 4.48 -5.84 -7.32
N TYR A 433 4.80 -5.66 -8.60
CA TYR A 433 5.91 -6.33 -9.25
C TYR A 433 6.65 -5.38 -10.20
N TYR A 434 7.97 -5.58 -10.34
CA TYR A 434 8.76 -4.86 -11.35
C TYR A 434 8.39 -5.32 -12.76
N PRO A 435 8.40 -4.44 -13.76
CA PRO A 435 8.06 -4.79 -15.14
C PRO A 435 8.91 -5.92 -15.75
N ASN A 436 10.13 -6.14 -15.26
CA ASN A 436 11.02 -7.22 -15.70
C ASN A 436 12.10 -7.55 -14.64
N VAL A 437 12.76 -8.70 -14.79
CA VAL A 437 13.85 -9.18 -13.90
C VAL A 437 15.02 -8.20 -13.84
N ALA A 438 15.36 -7.52 -14.93
CA ALA A 438 16.49 -6.58 -14.93
C ALA A 438 16.17 -5.38 -14.02
N ALA A 439 14.96 -4.82 -14.11
CA ALA A 439 14.47 -3.79 -13.20
C ALA A 439 14.46 -4.30 -11.75
N ALA A 440 13.99 -5.53 -11.51
CA ALA A 440 14.04 -6.13 -10.17
C ALA A 440 15.47 -6.27 -9.62
N LYS A 441 16.44 -6.65 -10.47
CA LYS A 441 17.86 -6.73 -10.09
C LYS A 441 18.46 -5.37 -9.83
N THR A 442 18.17 -4.37 -10.67
CA THR A 442 18.64 -2.99 -10.48
C THR A 442 18.09 -2.40 -9.18
N ALA A 443 16.79 -2.60 -8.93
CA ALA A 443 16.14 -2.15 -7.71
C ALA A 443 16.67 -2.91 -6.47
N GLY A 444 16.82 -4.23 -6.53
CA GLY A 444 17.36 -5.02 -5.42
C GLY A 444 18.85 -4.80 -5.15
N ALA A 445 19.61 -4.27 -6.11
CA ALA A 445 21.00 -3.82 -5.92
C ALA A 445 21.10 -2.43 -5.27
N ARG A 446 19.99 -1.68 -5.25
CA ARG A 446 19.85 -0.36 -4.66
C ARG A 446 19.21 -0.52 -3.29
N ASP A 447 19.90 -0.08 -2.24
CA ASP A 447 19.30 -0.11 -0.89
C ASP A 447 18.19 0.95 -0.79
N ALA A 448 17.36 0.87 0.24
CA ALA A 448 16.37 1.91 0.47
C ALA A 448 16.97 3.31 0.74
N ALA A 449 18.24 3.41 1.13
CA ALA A 449 18.90 4.69 1.31
C ALA A 449 19.11 5.41 -0.04
N SER A 450 19.12 4.66 -1.14
CA SER A 450 19.14 5.21 -2.50
C SER A 450 17.77 5.62 -3.04
N ARG A 451 16.67 5.41 -2.29
CA ARG A 451 15.34 5.93 -2.63
C ARG A 451 15.20 7.34 -2.07
N PRO A 452 14.71 8.31 -2.87
CA PRO A 452 14.56 9.70 -2.45
C PRO A 452 13.79 9.82 -1.13
N GLN A 453 14.36 10.54 -0.17
CA GLN A 453 13.67 10.90 1.07
C GLN A 453 13.17 12.34 0.91
N PRO A 454 11.84 12.55 0.83
CA PRO A 454 11.33 13.88 0.55
C PRO A 454 11.52 14.82 1.74
N VAL A 455 11.73 16.10 1.43
CA VAL A 455 11.64 17.19 2.41
C VAL A 455 10.18 17.61 2.55
N ALA A 456 9.65 17.49 3.76
CA ALA A 456 8.26 17.79 4.07
C ALA A 456 8.06 19.27 4.42
N SER A 457 7.05 19.90 3.82
CA SER A 457 6.61 21.25 4.17
C SER A 457 5.11 21.28 4.47
N SER A 458 4.69 22.08 5.44
CA SER A 458 3.28 22.27 5.80
C SER A 458 2.92 23.75 5.86
N HIS A 459 1.68 24.06 5.51
CA HIS A 459 1.10 25.37 5.66
C HIS A 459 -0.26 25.25 6.35
N ARG A 460 -0.43 26.03 7.41
CA ARG A 460 -1.58 25.96 8.28
C ARG A 460 -2.03 27.35 8.71
#